data_AF-A0A1G8CKX1-F1
#
_entry.id   AF-A0A1G8CKX1-F1
#
_cell.length_a   1.000
_cell.length_b   1.000
_cell.length_c   1.000
_cell.angle_alpha   90.00
_cell.angle_beta   90.00
_cell.angle_gamma   90.00
#
_symmetry.space_group_name_H-M   'P 1'
#
loop_
_entity.id
_entity.type
_entity.pdbx_description
1 polymer ?
#
loop_
_entity_poly.entity_id
_entity_poly.type
_entity_poly.pdbx_seq_one_letter_code
_entity_poly.pdbx_strand_id
1 'polypeptide(L)'
;MQQLKFGKIKNYKDDRGFGFIFSECKFTHDAIMGSKEVFFHIKQAKQFESVLRTTTPKEDLCFWFTTETTRKGEAAKQMWSKLSEVPQDIREDNAKFINQITENIKTYETARAEKRAREAVQQEALRKARETRDSELNALIVAARSQGFSTSGELSAWIRTNKLWTKYPTLTGDLTMHDGKDSWNFGAAIDPQYYKQVCQALGLHNAGSNARAGAFRSYASMKS
;
A
#
# COMPACT_ATOMS: atom_id res chain seq x y z
N MET A 1 2.44 -38.49 -23.52
CA MET A 1 1.62 -37.30 -23.21
C MET A 1 2.45 -36.37 -22.34
N GLN A 2 2.74 -35.15 -22.80
CA GLN A 2 3.49 -34.17 -22.01
C GLN A 2 2.51 -33.40 -21.11
N GLN A 3 2.69 -33.52 -19.80
CA GLN A 3 1.81 -32.84 -18.85
C GLN A 3 2.18 -31.35 -18.80
N LEU A 4 1.24 -30.50 -19.18
CA LEU A 4 1.38 -29.05 -19.09
C LEU A 4 1.13 -28.60 -17.65
N LYS A 5 1.93 -27.64 -17.18
CA LYS A 5 1.79 -26.99 -15.89
C LYS A 5 1.78 -25.47 -16.06
N PHE A 6 1.25 -24.80 -15.05
CA PHE A 6 1.29 -23.35 -14.91
C PHE A 6 1.91 -23.01 -13.56
N GLY A 7 2.76 -21.99 -13.53
CA GLY A 7 3.48 -21.66 -12.31
C GLY A 7 4.04 -20.25 -12.27
N LYS A 8 4.24 -19.77 -11.04
CA LYS A 8 4.86 -18.47 -10.73
C LYS A 8 6.35 -18.66 -10.43
N ILE A 9 7.21 -17.78 -10.92
CA ILE A 9 8.62 -17.77 -10.52
C ILE A 9 8.73 -17.53 -9.02
N LYS A 10 9.35 -18.46 -8.31
CA LYS A 10 9.71 -18.31 -6.90
C LYS A 10 10.94 -17.42 -6.77
N ASN A 11 11.98 -17.76 -7.53
CA ASN A 11 13.23 -17.02 -7.57
C ASN A 11 14.03 -17.36 -8.82
N TYR A 12 14.98 -16.49 -9.13
CA TYR A 12 16.02 -16.70 -10.12
C TYR A 12 17.36 -16.26 -9.52
N LYS A 13 18.36 -17.13 -9.63
CA LYS A 13 19.72 -16.91 -9.14
C LYS A 13 20.60 -16.62 -10.33
N ASP A 14 20.73 -15.33 -10.60
CA ASP A 14 21.40 -14.83 -11.80
C ASP A 14 22.86 -15.26 -11.90
N ASP A 15 23.57 -15.19 -10.77
CA ASP A 15 24.96 -15.62 -10.60
C ASP A 15 25.20 -17.09 -11.01
N ARG A 16 24.16 -17.93 -10.96
CA ARG A 16 24.25 -19.37 -11.20
C ARG A 16 23.38 -19.84 -12.36
N GLY A 17 22.61 -18.95 -13.00
CA GLY A 17 21.78 -19.28 -14.14
C GLY A 17 20.70 -20.33 -13.87
N PHE A 18 20.09 -20.37 -12.68
CA PHE A 18 18.99 -21.28 -12.38
C PHE A 18 17.97 -20.67 -11.42
N GLY A 19 16.79 -21.26 -11.33
CA GLY A 19 15.77 -20.82 -10.39
C GLY A 19 14.76 -21.91 -10.07
N PHE A 20 13.68 -21.48 -9.42
CA PHE A 20 12.55 -22.34 -9.10
C PHE A 20 11.24 -21.68 -9.52
N ILE A 21 10.33 -22.52 -10.04
CA ILE A 21 8.94 -22.17 -10.36
C ILE A 21 8.06 -22.86 -9.32
N PHE A 22 7.15 -22.12 -8.71
CA PHE A 22 6.04 -22.69 -7.96
C PHE A 22 4.99 -23.27 -8.93
N SER A 23 4.75 -24.57 -8.87
CA SER A 23 3.65 -25.26 -9.55
C SER A 23 2.47 -25.47 -8.60
N GLU A 24 1.38 -26.05 -9.12
CA GLU A 24 0.15 -26.32 -8.34
C GLU A 24 -0.41 -25.01 -7.73
N CYS A 25 -0.46 -23.98 -8.57
CA CYS A 25 -0.84 -22.64 -8.16
C CYS A 25 -2.31 -22.57 -7.75
N LYS A 26 -2.54 -22.00 -6.57
CA LYS A 26 -3.82 -21.49 -6.10
C LYS A 26 -3.85 -19.98 -6.27
N PHE A 27 -4.97 -19.49 -6.76
CA PHE A 27 -5.21 -18.07 -6.99
C PHE A 27 -6.04 -17.56 -5.81
N THR A 28 -5.46 -16.68 -5.01
CA THR A 28 -6.19 -15.94 -3.98
C THR A 28 -6.57 -14.56 -4.53
N HIS A 29 -7.31 -13.79 -3.74
CA HIS A 29 -7.79 -12.47 -4.17
C HIS A 29 -6.64 -11.50 -4.54
N ASP A 30 -5.44 -11.69 -4.01
CA ASP A 30 -4.30 -10.79 -4.23
C ASP A 30 -2.95 -11.48 -4.44
N ALA A 31 -2.90 -12.80 -4.56
CA ALA A 31 -1.67 -13.54 -4.77
C ALA A 31 -1.86 -14.84 -5.56
N ILE A 32 -0.78 -15.27 -6.20
CA ILE A 32 -0.64 -16.62 -6.74
C ILE A 32 0.31 -17.38 -5.82
N MET A 33 -0.19 -18.43 -5.18
CA MET A 33 0.59 -19.28 -4.28
C MET A 33 0.71 -20.68 -4.87
N GLY A 34 1.92 -21.18 -5.09
CA GLY A 34 2.11 -22.60 -5.41
C GLY A 34 2.60 -23.40 -4.21
N SER A 35 2.31 -24.69 -4.23
CA SER A 35 2.65 -25.64 -3.17
C SER A 35 3.89 -26.47 -3.48
N LYS A 36 4.33 -26.53 -4.74
CA LYS A 36 5.41 -27.40 -5.19
C LYS A 36 6.45 -26.62 -5.97
N GLU A 37 7.72 -26.93 -5.76
CA GLU A 37 8.84 -26.28 -6.45
C GLU A 37 9.34 -27.15 -7.60
N VAL A 38 9.51 -26.53 -8.76
CA VAL A 38 10.07 -27.15 -9.96
C VAL A 38 11.34 -26.39 -10.32
N PHE A 39 12.45 -27.12 -10.46
CA PHE A 39 13.73 -26.55 -10.84
C PHE A 39 13.72 -26.11 -12.31
N PHE A 40 14.38 -25.01 -12.65
CA PHE A 40 14.69 -24.68 -14.05
C PHE A 40 16.11 -24.12 -14.17
N HIS A 41 16.75 -24.38 -15.30
CA HIS A 41 18.02 -23.75 -15.66
C HIS A 41 17.77 -22.68 -16.73
N ILE A 42 18.62 -21.66 -16.81
CA ILE A 42 18.43 -20.53 -17.73
C ILE A 42 18.40 -20.95 -19.19
N LYS A 43 19.02 -22.09 -19.53
CA LYS A 43 18.98 -22.67 -20.88
C LYS A 43 17.55 -22.93 -21.37
N GLN A 44 16.64 -23.33 -20.47
CA GLN A 44 15.22 -23.56 -20.80
C GLN A 44 14.40 -22.27 -20.84
N ALA A 45 14.92 -21.19 -20.25
CA ALA A 45 14.23 -19.91 -20.09
C ALA A 45 15.00 -18.75 -20.73
N LYS A 46 15.91 -19.02 -21.68
CA LYS A 46 16.90 -18.03 -22.15
C LYS A 46 16.26 -16.79 -22.75
N GLN A 47 15.14 -16.97 -23.45
CA GLN A 47 14.34 -15.88 -24.00
C GLN A 47 13.71 -14.97 -22.92
N PHE A 48 13.65 -15.41 -21.67
CA PHE A 48 13.08 -14.69 -20.53
C PHE A 48 14.16 -14.16 -19.58
N GLU A 49 15.44 -14.28 -19.92
CA GLU A 49 16.57 -13.95 -19.04
C GLU A 49 16.53 -12.51 -18.52
N SER A 50 16.25 -11.55 -19.41
CA SER A 50 16.14 -10.13 -19.03
C SER A 50 15.04 -9.93 -17.98
N VAL A 51 13.85 -10.49 -18.22
CA VAL A 51 12.71 -10.38 -17.31
C VAL A 51 13.01 -11.06 -15.98
N LEU A 52 13.62 -12.25 -15.99
CA LEU A 52 13.98 -12.98 -14.77
C LEU A 52 14.99 -12.23 -13.89
N ARG A 53 15.91 -11.47 -14.49
CA ARG A 53 16.90 -10.63 -13.77
C ARG A 53 16.26 -9.41 -13.12
N THR A 54 15.24 -8.83 -13.74
CA THR A 54 14.58 -7.61 -13.25
C THR A 54 13.36 -7.87 -12.37
N THR A 55 12.83 -9.09 -12.38
CA THR A 55 11.60 -9.45 -11.65
C THR A 55 11.79 -9.25 -10.15
N THR A 56 10.93 -8.43 -9.56
CA THR A 56 10.88 -8.26 -8.11
C THR A 56 9.92 -9.28 -7.48
N PRO A 57 10.07 -9.64 -6.19
CA PRO A 57 9.13 -10.55 -5.52
C PRO A 57 7.65 -10.09 -5.54
N LYS A 58 7.41 -8.80 -5.82
CA LYS A 58 6.06 -8.20 -5.93
C LYS A 58 5.40 -8.45 -7.30
N GLU A 59 6.15 -8.90 -8.29
CA GLU A 59 5.64 -9.20 -9.62
C GLU A 59 5.34 -10.70 -9.73
N ASP A 60 4.08 -11.02 -10.00
CA ASP A 60 3.64 -12.38 -10.32
C ASP A 60 4.07 -12.73 -11.74
N LEU A 61 5.35 -13.05 -11.92
CA LEU A 61 5.85 -13.57 -13.20
C LEU A 61 5.48 -15.04 -13.33
N CYS A 62 4.61 -15.37 -14.28
CA CYS A 62 4.11 -16.72 -14.49
C CYS A 62 4.46 -17.28 -15.87
N PHE A 63 4.59 -18.60 -15.93
CA PHE A 63 4.90 -19.35 -17.15
C PHE A 63 4.04 -20.60 -17.26
N TRP A 64 3.74 -20.98 -18.50
CA TRP A 64 3.36 -22.33 -18.87
C TRP A 64 4.62 -23.15 -19.07
N PHE A 65 4.64 -24.42 -18.64
CA PHE A 65 5.81 -25.26 -18.79
C PHE A 65 5.48 -26.74 -18.76
N THR A 66 6.35 -27.55 -19.37
CA THR A 66 6.36 -29.01 -19.19
C THR A 66 7.51 -29.42 -18.28
N THR A 67 7.44 -30.63 -17.72
CA THR A 67 8.47 -31.13 -16.83
C THR A 67 9.14 -32.40 -17.34
N GLU A 68 10.33 -32.65 -16.83
CA GLU A 68 11.07 -33.90 -16.96
C GLU A 68 11.60 -34.35 -15.59
N THR A 69 11.78 -35.66 -15.43
CA THR A 69 12.39 -36.23 -14.23
C THR A 69 13.90 -36.30 -14.43
N THR A 70 14.63 -35.68 -13.51
CA THR A 70 16.11 -35.70 -13.49
C THR A 70 16.61 -36.40 -12.23
N ARG A 71 17.93 -36.60 -12.12
CA ARG A 71 18.57 -37.07 -10.87
C ARG A 71 18.32 -36.15 -9.67
N LYS A 72 17.92 -34.90 -9.90
CA LYS A 72 17.64 -33.89 -8.87
C LYS A 72 16.14 -33.71 -8.62
N GLY A 73 15.30 -34.59 -9.15
CA GLY A 73 13.85 -34.48 -9.12
C GLY A 73 13.27 -33.81 -10.36
N GLU A 74 12.11 -33.19 -10.20
CA GLU A 74 11.34 -32.60 -11.30
C GLU A 74 11.95 -31.27 -11.77
N ALA A 75 12.23 -31.16 -13.07
CA ALA A 75 12.77 -29.96 -13.70
C ALA A 75 11.88 -29.50 -14.86
N ALA A 76 11.84 -28.19 -15.12
CA ALA A 76 11.19 -27.63 -16.28
C ALA A 76 11.97 -27.99 -17.54
N LYS A 77 11.27 -28.53 -18.55
CA LYS A 77 11.84 -28.95 -19.83
C LYS A 77 11.67 -27.87 -20.89
N GLN A 78 10.45 -27.32 -21.02
CA GLN A 78 10.10 -26.24 -21.93
C GLN A 78 9.26 -25.21 -21.19
N MET A 79 9.38 -23.93 -21.57
CA MET A 79 8.71 -22.82 -20.90
C MET A 79 8.17 -21.81 -21.91
N TRP A 80 6.98 -21.28 -21.64
CA TRP A 80 6.27 -20.32 -22.49
C TRP A 80 5.63 -19.23 -21.64
N SER A 81 5.71 -17.99 -22.12
CA SER A 81 5.11 -16.85 -21.44
C SER A 81 3.62 -16.71 -21.77
N LYS A 82 3.23 -17.16 -22.97
CA LYS A 82 1.86 -17.07 -23.46
C LYS A 82 1.34 -18.46 -23.80
N LEU A 83 0.05 -18.67 -23.54
CA LEU A 83 -0.63 -19.91 -23.92
C LEU A 83 -0.58 -20.15 -25.45
N SER A 84 -0.58 -19.08 -26.25
CA SER A 84 -0.47 -19.15 -27.72
C SER A 84 0.86 -19.71 -28.22
N GLU A 85 1.91 -19.69 -27.39
CA GLU A 85 3.25 -20.21 -27.71
C GLU A 85 3.37 -21.71 -27.40
N VAL A 86 2.42 -22.26 -26.64
CA VAL A 86 2.40 -23.68 -26.28
C VAL A 86 2.03 -24.51 -27.53
N PRO A 87 2.82 -25.53 -27.89
CA PRO A 87 2.54 -26.42 -29.02
C PRO A 87 1.11 -26.96 -29.03
N GLN A 88 0.51 -27.08 -30.21
CA GLN A 88 -0.90 -27.43 -30.38
C GLN A 88 -1.24 -28.81 -29.79
N ASP A 89 -0.38 -29.81 -30.03
CA ASP A 89 -0.50 -31.15 -29.47
C ASP A 89 -0.56 -31.14 -27.93
N ILE A 90 0.31 -30.35 -27.30
CA ILE A 90 0.31 -30.18 -25.84
C ILE A 90 -0.98 -29.47 -25.38
N ARG A 91 -1.47 -28.47 -26.13
CA ARG A 91 -2.70 -27.76 -25.76
C ARG A 91 -3.93 -28.66 -25.83
N GLU A 92 -4.06 -29.45 -26.89
CA GLU A 92 -5.17 -30.37 -27.08
C GLU A 92 -5.22 -31.43 -25.97
N ASP A 93 -4.06 -32.03 -25.65
CA ASP A 93 -3.91 -33.00 -24.56
C ASP A 93 -4.24 -32.40 -23.17
N ASN A 94 -4.11 -31.08 -23.00
CA ASN A 94 -4.26 -30.40 -21.72
C ASN A 94 -5.45 -29.41 -21.68
N ALA A 95 -6.41 -29.51 -22.60
CA ALA A 95 -7.47 -28.52 -22.78
C ALA A 95 -8.28 -28.22 -21.50
N LYS A 96 -8.64 -29.25 -20.72
CA LYS A 96 -9.37 -29.06 -19.45
C LYS A 96 -8.56 -28.26 -18.43
N PHE A 97 -7.26 -28.57 -18.29
CA PHE A 97 -6.37 -27.85 -17.38
C PHE A 97 -6.18 -26.40 -17.82
N ILE A 98 -5.98 -26.18 -19.12
CA ILE A 98 -5.85 -24.84 -19.71
C ILE A 98 -7.08 -23.98 -19.42
N ASN A 99 -8.28 -24.53 -19.63
CA ASN A 99 -9.52 -23.81 -19.36
C ASN A 99 -9.63 -23.42 -17.89
N GLN A 100 -9.33 -24.35 -16.97
CA GLN A 100 -9.36 -24.06 -15.54
C GLN A 100 -8.38 -22.95 -15.13
N ILE A 101 -7.14 -23.02 -15.61
CA ILE A 101 -6.12 -22.00 -15.29
C ILE A 101 -6.49 -20.66 -15.91
N THR A 102 -7.03 -20.65 -17.13
CA THR A 102 -7.43 -19.42 -17.81
C THR A 102 -8.54 -18.69 -17.04
N GLU A 103 -9.56 -19.42 -16.55
CA GLU A 103 -10.61 -18.82 -15.71
C GLU A 103 -10.08 -18.31 -14.37
N ASN A 104 -9.14 -19.04 -13.75
CA ASN A 104 -8.48 -18.58 -12.53
C ASN A 104 -7.67 -17.30 -12.75
N ILE A 105 -6.94 -17.19 -13.86
CA ILE A 105 -6.18 -15.99 -14.23
C ILE A 105 -7.12 -14.80 -14.41
N LYS A 106 -8.21 -14.96 -15.16
CA LYS A 106 -9.21 -13.88 -15.36
C LYS A 106 -9.77 -13.37 -14.04
N THR A 107 -10.12 -14.29 -13.14
CA THR A 107 -10.68 -13.96 -11.82
C THR A 107 -9.65 -13.20 -10.97
N TYR A 108 -8.41 -13.68 -10.95
CA TYR A 108 -7.31 -13.04 -10.23
C TYR A 108 -6.97 -11.65 -10.78
N GLU A 109 -6.90 -11.48 -12.10
CA GLU A 109 -6.61 -10.18 -12.72
C GLU A 109 -7.71 -9.14 -12.42
N THR A 110 -8.98 -9.57 -12.44
CA THR A 110 -10.12 -8.72 -12.07
C THR A 110 -10.02 -8.27 -10.61
N ALA A 111 -9.82 -9.21 -9.67
CA ALA A 111 -9.65 -8.92 -8.26
C ALA A 111 -8.47 -7.96 -8.00
N ARG A 112 -7.34 -8.19 -8.67
CA ARG A 112 -6.15 -7.34 -8.56
C ARG A 112 -6.40 -5.92 -9.09
N ALA A 113 -7.13 -5.78 -10.19
CA ALA A 113 -7.50 -4.48 -10.74
C ALA A 113 -8.43 -3.71 -9.79
N GLU A 114 -9.44 -4.38 -9.23
CA GLU A 114 -10.34 -3.78 -8.23
C GLU A 114 -9.60 -3.31 -6.98
N LYS A 115 -8.68 -4.12 -6.44
CA LYS A 115 -7.85 -3.75 -5.28
C LYS A 115 -7.02 -2.50 -5.57
N ARG A 116 -6.34 -2.46 -6.72
CA ARG A 116 -5.55 -1.28 -7.15
C ARG A 116 -6.43 -0.04 -7.30
N ALA A 117 -7.63 -0.19 -7.86
CA ALA A 117 -8.58 0.92 -7.97
C ALA A 117 -9.02 1.45 -6.60
N ARG A 118 -9.34 0.55 -5.65
CA ARG A 118 -9.67 0.93 -4.27
C ARG A 118 -8.52 1.63 -3.56
N GLU A 119 -7.31 1.10 -3.68
CA GLU A 119 -6.10 1.69 -3.11
C GLU A 119 -5.83 3.07 -3.72
N ALA A 120 -5.99 3.24 -5.04
CA ALA A 120 -5.83 4.54 -5.70
C ALA A 120 -6.85 5.58 -5.21
N VAL A 121 -8.12 5.18 -5.08
CA VAL A 121 -9.17 6.05 -4.52
C VAL A 121 -8.85 6.44 -3.08
N GLN A 122 -8.38 5.49 -2.26
CA GLN A 122 -8.00 5.76 -0.87
C GLN A 122 -6.78 6.70 -0.79
N GLN A 123 -5.76 6.50 -1.62
CA GLN A 123 -4.59 7.37 -1.66
C GLN A 123 -4.95 8.79 -2.10
N GLU A 124 -5.83 8.92 -3.09
CA GLU A 124 -6.32 10.22 -3.54
C GLU A 124 -7.16 10.93 -2.46
N ALA A 125 -7.99 10.19 -1.73
CA ALA A 125 -8.74 10.74 -0.59
C ALA A 125 -7.79 11.20 0.53
N LEU A 126 -6.75 10.42 0.85
CA LEU A 126 -5.72 10.80 1.83
C LEU A 126 -4.95 12.04 1.38
N ARG A 127 -4.57 12.12 0.10
CA ARG A 127 -3.91 13.28 -0.49
C ARG A 127 -4.76 14.54 -0.34
N LYS A 128 -6.03 14.48 -0.76
CA LYS A 128 -6.98 15.60 -0.61
C LYS A 128 -7.19 16.00 0.84
N ALA A 129 -7.34 15.04 1.75
CA ALA A 129 -7.51 15.32 3.18
C ALA A 129 -6.28 16.02 3.77
N ARG A 130 -5.07 15.65 3.33
CA ARG A 130 -3.83 16.31 3.70
C ARG A 130 -3.74 17.72 3.13
N GLU A 131 -4.04 17.90 1.85
CA GLU A 131 -4.02 19.21 1.19
C GLU A 131 -4.99 20.20 1.84
N THR A 132 -6.20 19.76 2.20
CA THR A 132 -7.15 20.57 2.97
C THR A 132 -6.56 20.98 4.31
N ARG A 133 -5.96 20.06 5.06
CA ARG A 133 -5.34 20.36 6.35
C ARG A 133 -4.15 21.32 6.23
N ASP A 134 -3.28 21.11 5.25
CA ASP A 134 -2.11 21.98 5.00
C ASP A 134 -2.57 23.40 4.58
N SER A 135 -3.66 23.50 3.81
CA SER A 135 -4.29 24.78 3.46
C SER A 135 -4.87 25.50 4.69
N GLU A 136 -5.61 24.80 5.55
CA GLU A 136 -6.11 25.36 6.81
C GLU A 136 -4.99 25.82 7.74
N LEU A 137 -3.91 25.04 7.84
CA LEU A 137 -2.72 25.39 8.61
C LEU A 137 -2.10 26.71 8.13
N ASN A 138 -1.85 26.82 6.82
CA ASN A 138 -1.27 28.02 6.25
C ASN A 138 -2.19 29.23 6.45
N ALA A 139 -3.49 29.07 6.24
CA ALA A 139 -4.47 30.13 6.48
C ALA A 139 -4.52 30.57 7.95
N LEU A 140 -4.43 29.61 8.90
CA LEU A 140 -4.34 29.91 10.33
C LEU A 140 -3.07 30.69 10.66
N ILE A 141 -1.90 30.26 10.18
CA ILE A 141 -0.61 30.93 10.43
C ILE A 141 -0.65 32.36 9.89
N VAL A 142 -1.11 32.57 8.66
CA VAL A 142 -1.22 33.91 8.06
C VAL A 142 -2.15 34.80 8.88
N ALA A 143 -3.32 34.27 9.28
CA ALA A 143 -4.28 35.03 10.08
C ALA A 143 -3.75 35.35 11.48
N ALA A 144 -3.02 34.43 12.12
CA ALA A 144 -2.48 34.61 13.46
C ALA A 144 -1.26 35.56 13.49
N ARG A 145 -0.46 35.63 12.41
CA ARG A 145 0.67 36.56 12.31
C ARG A 145 0.25 38.02 12.46
N SER A 146 -0.92 38.40 11.93
CA SER A 146 -1.42 39.77 12.03
C SER A 146 -1.87 40.17 13.44
N GLN A 147 -2.01 39.19 14.35
CA GLN A 147 -2.48 39.42 15.72
C GLN A 147 -1.33 39.63 16.72
N GLY A 148 -0.09 39.27 16.36
CA GLY A 148 1.09 39.53 17.19
C GLY A 148 1.18 38.72 18.50
N PHE A 149 0.63 37.50 18.53
CA PHE A 149 0.70 36.64 19.72
C PHE A 149 2.13 36.33 20.15
N SER A 150 2.36 36.30 21.46
CA SER A 150 3.64 35.92 22.08
C SER A 150 3.59 34.53 22.71
N THR A 151 2.40 34.05 23.08
CA THR A 151 2.21 32.74 23.70
C THR A 151 1.17 31.88 22.98
N SER A 152 1.29 30.57 23.13
CA SER A 152 0.28 29.64 22.59
C SER A 152 -1.08 29.74 23.27
N GLY A 153 -1.14 30.21 24.52
CA GLY A 153 -2.38 30.45 25.25
C GLY A 153 -3.23 31.56 24.62
N GLU A 154 -2.59 32.64 24.15
CA GLU A 154 -3.25 33.74 23.42
C GLU A 154 -3.84 33.25 22.10
N LEU A 155 -3.08 32.44 21.35
CA LEU A 155 -3.56 31.82 20.12
C LEU A 155 -4.79 30.93 20.38
N SER A 156 -4.75 30.07 21.40
CA SER A 156 -5.88 29.20 21.75
C SER A 156 -7.10 29.98 22.25
N ALA A 157 -6.89 31.08 22.97
CA ALA A 157 -7.98 31.98 23.36
C ALA A 157 -8.62 32.64 22.12
N TRP A 158 -7.80 33.15 21.21
CA TRP A 158 -8.26 33.78 19.98
C TRP A 158 -9.06 32.84 19.07
N ILE A 159 -8.59 31.58 18.90
CA ILE A 159 -9.32 30.54 18.14
C ILE A 159 -10.72 30.32 18.71
N ARG A 160 -10.84 30.27 20.05
CA ARG A 160 -12.13 30.07 20.72
C ARG A 160 -13.04 31.29 20.59
N THR A 161 -12.52 32.47 20.89
CA THR A 161 -13.29 33.73 20.84
C THR A 161 -13.84 34.00 19.44
N ASN A 162 -13.04 33.74 18.39
CA ASN A 162 -13.42 33.99 17.00
C ASN A 162 -14.10 32.78 16.32
N LYS A 163 -14.37 31.71 17.07
CA LYS A 163 -15.00 30.48 16.56
C LYS A 163 -14.31 29.89 15.33
N LEU A 164 -12.98 29.99 15.26
CA LEU A 164 -12.21 29.64 14.07
C LEU A 164 -12.23 28.16 13.76
N TRP A 165 -12.74 27.34 14.68
CA TRP A 165 -13.02 25.94 14.41
C TRP A 165 -14.05 25.71 13.31
N THR A 166 -14.90 26.69 13.02
CA THR A 166 -15.81 26.65 11.87
C THR A 166 -15.08 26.87 10.54
N LYS A 167 -13.98 27.63 10.57
CA LYS A 167 -13.16 27.97 9.40
C LYS A 167 -12.05 26.94 9.15
N TYR A 168 -11.55 26.32 10.22
CA TYR A 168 -10.48 25.32 10.18
C TYR A 168 -10.92 23.99 10.83
N PRO A 169 -12.00 23.35 10.34
CA PRO A 169 -12.61 22.20 10.99
C PRO A 169 -11.79 20.92 10.90
N THR A 170 -10.84 20.81 9.96
CA THR A 170 -9.96 19.64 9.85
C THR A 170 -8.70 19.78 10.73
N LEU A 171 -8.29 21.01 11.02
CA LEU A 171 -7.16 21.34 11.89
C LEU A 171 -7.54 21.49 13.36
N THR A 172 -8.81 21.80 13.66
CA THR A 172 -9.30 22.01 15.02
C THR A 172 -10.30 20.96 15.48
N GLY A 173 -10.38 20.76 16.79
CA GLY A 173 -11.21 19.71 17.36
C GLY A 173 -11.22 19.68 18.88
N ASP A 174 -11.75 18.59 19.43
CA ASP A 174 -11.67 18.32 20.86
C ASP A 174 -10.40 17.52 21.17
N LEU A 175 -9.64 18.01 22.14
CA LEU A 175 -8.42 17.37 22.64
C LEU A 175 -8.61 17.00 24.09
N THR A 176 -8.42 15.73 24.45
CA THR A 176 -8.33 15.33 25.85
C THR A 176 -6.98 15.78 26.41
N MET A 177 -6.99 16.48 27.53
CA MET A 177 -5.80 16.96 28.25
C MET A 177 -5.69 16.21 29.58
N HIS A 178 -4.46 15.91 29.99
CA HIS A 178 -4.16 15.22 31.24
C HIS A 178 -3.17 16.02 32.09
N ASP A 179 -3.45 16.17 33.38
CA ASP A 179 -2.48 16.68 34.36
C ASP A 179 -2.54 15.83 35.64
N GLY A 180 -1.53 14.97 35.83
CA GLY A 180 -1.53 13.99 36.91
C GLY A 180 -2.73 13.03 36.83
N LYS A 181 -3.67 13.15 37.79
CA LYS A 181 -4.90 12.34 37.86
C LYS A 181 -6.09 12.98 37.16
N ASP A 182 -5.98 14.25 36.78
CA ASP A 182 -7.07 15.01 36.20
C ASP A 182 -7.07 14.89 34.68
N SER A 183 -8.26 14.81 34.10
CA SER A 183 -8.48 14.75 32.66
C SER A 183 -9.67 15.61 32.26
N TRP A 184 -9.51 16.45 31.24
CA TRP A 184 -10.60 17.28 30.72
C TRP A 184 -10.55 17.38 29.20
N ASN A 185 -11.68 17.72 28.57
CA ASN A 185 -11.72 18.00 27.14
C ASN A 185 -11.47 19.48 26.89
N PHE A 186 -10.48 19.77 26.06
CA PHE A 186 -10.15 21.08 25.55
C PHE A 186 -10.74 21.25 24.15
N GLY A 187 -11.85 21.98 24.07
CA GLY A 187 -12.52 22.29 22.81
C GLY A 187 -11.78 23.34 21.99
N ALA A 188 -11.91 23.23 20.66
CA ALA A 188 -11.21 24.04 19.67
C ALA A 188 -9.68 24.02 19.80
N ALA A 189 -9.15 22.87 20.23
CA ALA A 189 -7.73 22.57 20.17
C ALA A 189 -7.26 22.54 18.72
N ILE A 190 -6.02 22.95 18.47
CA ILE A 190 -5.30 22.61 17.24
C ILE A 190 -4.84 21.15 17.38
N ASP A 191 -4.94 20.37 16.31
CA ASP A 191 -4.36 19.02 16.22
C ASP A 191 -2.92 19.02 16.76
N PRO A 192 -2.59 18.21 17.78
CA PRO A 192 -1.26 18.19 18.39
C PRO A 192 -0.11 17.99 17.40
N GLN A 193 -0.34 17.26 16.30
CA GLN A 193 0.66 17.07 15.25
C GLN A 193 1.04 18.39 14.57
N TYR A 194 0.08 19.30 14.41
CA TYR A 194 0.25 20.58 13.74
C TYR A 194 0.49 21.74 14.71
N TYR A 195 0.08 21.61 15.98
CA TYR A 195 0.29 22.62 17.02
C TYR A 195 1.76 23.03 17.13
N LYS A 196 2.70 22.07 17.06
CA LYS A 196 4.15 22.37 17.08
C LYS A 196 4.57 23.22 15.88
N GLN A 197 4.05 22.93 14.69
CA GLN A 197 4.36 23.68 13.47
C GLN A 197 3.82 25.11 13.56
N VAL A 198 2.60 25.28 14.08
CA VAL A 198 1.99 26.60 14.30
C VAL A 198 2.83 27.42 15.29
N CYS A 199 3.20 26.84 16.43
CA CYS A 199 4.02 27.53 17.42
C CYS A 199 5.39 27.94 16.85
N GLN A 200 6.05 27.05 16.09
CA GLN A 200 7.31 27.35 15.42
C GLN A 200 7.17 28.48 14.38
N ALA A 201 6.13 28.42 13.53
CA ALA A 201 5.91 29.40 12.47
C ALA A 201 5.53 30.80 12.96
N LEU A 202 5.03 30.88 14.20
CA LEU A 202 4.61 32.11 14.87
C LEU A 202 5.59 32.57 15.97
N GLY A 203 6.64 31.80 16.27
CA GLY A 203 7.60 32.13 17.33
C GLY A 203 6.99 32.09 18.75
N LEU A 204 5.99 31.24 18.97
CA LEU A 204 5.27 31.18 20.25
C LEU A 204 6.05 30.36 21.27
N HIS A 205 6.09 30.88 22.50
CA HIS A 205 6.72 30.20 23.63
C HIS A 205 5.68 29.47 24.46
N ASN A 206 6.10 28.37 25.09
CA ASN A 206 5.22 27.56 25.91
C ASN A 206 5.09 28.18 27.31
N ALA A 207 3.88 28.30 27.83
CA ALA A 207 3.60 28.96 29.10
C ALA A 207 3.93 28.11 30.36
N GLY A 208 4.75 27.05 30.22
CA GLY A 208 5.23 26.25 31.36
C GLY A 208 4.16 25.38 32.05
N SER A 209 3.32 24.67 31.29
CA SER A 209 2.33 23.72 31.85
C SER A 209 2.84 22.28 31.86
N ASN A 210 2.50 21.52 32.91
CA ASN A 210 2.72 20.08 33.01
C ASN A 210 1.66 19.25 32.26
N ALA A 211 0.64 19.90 31.71
CA ALA A 211 -0.46 19.23 31.04
C ALA A 211 0.00 18.54 29.75
N ARG A 212 -0.49 17.31 29.52
CA ARG A 212 -0.15 16.47 28.37
C ARG A 212 -1.36 16.30 27.46
N ALA A 213 -1.12 16.44 26.15
CA ALA A 213 -2.10 16.16 25.12
C ALA A 213 -2.36 14.64 25.02
N GLY A 214 -3.64 14.28 25.02
CA GLY A 214 -4.16 12.93 24.83
C GLY A 214 -4.84 12.76 23.48
N ALA A 215 -6.00 12.11 23.44
CA ALA A 215 -6.74 11.85 22.21
C ALA A 215 -7.28 13.14 21.57
N PHE A 216 -7.13 13.26 20.25
CA PHE A 216 -7.65 14.38 19.46
C PHE A 216 -8.71 13.89 18.47
N ARG A 217 -9.80 14.64 18.32
CA ARG A 217 -10.81 14.40 17.27
C ARG A 217 -11.17 15.73 16.60
N SER A 218 -10.94 15.82 15.29
CA SER A 218 -11.27 17.04 14.51
C SER A 218 -12.77 17.26 14.41
N TYR A 219 -13.22 18.51 14.33
CA TYR A 219 -14.64 18.81 14.14
C TYR A 219 -15.18 18.36 12.78
N ALA A 220 -14.35 18.32 11.75
CA ALA A 220 -14.70 17.72 10.46
C ALA A 220 -15.10 16.24 10.62
N SER A 221 -14.36 15.48 11.45
CA SER A 221 -14.65 14.06 11.72
C SER A 221 -15.81 13.80 12.70
N MET A 222 -16.39 14.84 13.29
CA MET A 222 -17.58 14.75 14.14
C MET A 222 -18.87 15.07 13.40
N LYS A 223 -18.77 15.79 12.28
CA LYS A 223 -19.91 16.17 11.44
C LYS A 223 -20.32 15.09 10.43
N SER A 224 -19.55 14.01 10.34
CA SER A 224 -19.75 12.85 9.47
C SER A 224 -20.69 11.83 10.08
#